data_AF-A0A9N9HP33-F1
#
_entry.id   AF-A0A9N9HP33-F1
#
_cell.length_a   1.000
_cell.length_b   1.000
_cell.length_c   1.000
_cell.angle_alpha   90.00
_cell.angle_beta   90.00
_cell.angle_gamma   90.00
#
_symmetry.space_group_name_H-M   'P 1'
#
loop_
_entity.id
_entity.type
_entity.pdbx_description
1 polymer ?
#
loop_
_entity_poly.entity_id
_entity_poly.type
_entity_poly.pdbx_seq_one_letter_code
_entity_poly.pdbx_strand_id
1 'polypeptide(L)'
;MHLTSQKVFLHEMTAVEPKTDCPHIKSDILDNWRREIVDVSKPCFTCHDVSENWRCLECNIVLCSSYVNGHMREHNQQTGHPLVISFSDLSFWCYSCDEYVISPVLHPIKVSVYVAKFGELPPDYHDASITNGDDVGGEGSSANPS
;
A
#
# COMPACT_ATOMS: atom_id res chain seq x y z
N MET A 1 7.48 51.91 25.26
CA MET A 1 6.52 50.79 25.32
C MET A 1 6.53 50.14 23.94
N HIS A 2 7.30 49.06 23.77
CA HIS A 2 7.48 48.38 22.49
C HIS A 2 6.32 47.40 22.27
N LEU A 3 5.56 47.61 21.20
CA LEU A 3 4.55 46.67 20.72
C LEU A 3 5.29 45.57 19.95
N THR A 4 5.43 44.38 20.55
CA THR A 4 6.00 43.21 19.88
C THR A 4 5.00 42.64 18.90
N SER A 5 5.34 42.75 17.62
CA SER A 5 4.64 42.14 16.49
C SER A 5 4.50 40.62 16.70
N GLN A 6 3.27 40.13 16.59
CA GLN A 6 2.88 38.75 16.75
C GLN A 6 3.48 37.93 15.60
N LYS A 7 4.43 37.04 15.90
CA LYS A 7 4.90 36.03 14.94
C LYS A 7 3.73 35.13 14.58
N VAL A 8 3.24 35.27 13.36
CA VAL A 8 2.38 34.27 12.72
C VAL A 8 3.23 33.02 12.53
N PHE A 9 3.01 31.99 13.35
CA PHE A 9 3.54 30.66 13.09
C PHE A 9 2.73 30.07 11.94
N LEU A 10 3.27 30.15 10.72
CA LEU A 10 2.82 29.31 9.62
C LEU A 10 3.26 27.88 9.98
N HIS A 11 2.31 27.05 10.39
CA HIS A 11 2.52 25.62 10.50
C HIS A 11 2.69 25.11 9.07
N GLU A 12 3.93 24.84 8.67
CA GLU A 12 4.24 24.27 7.36
C GLU A 12 3.56 22.90 7.26
N MET A 13 2.52 22.80 6.44
CA MET A 13 1.94 21.53 6.03
C MET A 13 2.87 20.90 5.00
N THR A 14 3.92 20.22 5.46
CA THR A 14 4.80 19.47 4.56
C THR A 14 4.04 18.25 4.05
N ALA A 15 3.93 18.12 2.72
CA ALA A 15 3.46 16.89 2.10
C ALA A 15 4.54 15.80 2.34
N VAL A 16 4.14 14.69 2.95
CA VAL A 16 5.05 13.55 3.13
C VAL A 16 5.17 12.83 1.79
N GLU A 17 6.33 12.90 1.16
CA GLU A 17 6.62 12.15 -0.06
C GLU A 17 7.12 10.74 0.29
N PRO A 18 6.43 9.67 -0.16
CA PRO A 18 6.85 8.31 0.17
C PRO A 18 8.12 7.91 -0.57
N LYS A 19 8.97 7.15 0.12
CA LYS A 19 10.23 6.61 -0.41
C LYS A 19 9.98 5.54 -1.48
N THR A 20 10.73 5.58 -2.58
CA THR A 20 10.59 4.65 -3.73
C THR A 20 11.70 3.58 -3.81
N ASP A 21 12.78 3.76 -3.04
CA ASP A 21 14.01 2.97 -3.07
C ASP A 21 14.24 2.20 -1.75
N CYS A 22 13.18 1.72 -1.12
CA CYS A 22 13.28 0.97 0.13
C CYS A 22 13.97 -0.40 -0.09
N PRO A 23 15.15 -0.66 0.51
CA PRO A 23 15.89 -1.91 0.32
C PRO A 23 15.22 -3.11 0.99
N HIS A 24 14.20 -2.87 1.81
CA HIS A 24 13.45 -3.91 2.52
C HIS A 24 12.32 -4.51 1.69
N ILE A 25 12.03 -3.95 0.51
CA ILE A 25 11.06 -4.53 -0.43
C ILE A 25 11.75 -5.69 -1.16
N LYS A 26 11.53 -6.90 -0.65
CA LYS A 26 12.11 -8.14 -1.18
C LYS A 26 11.21 -8.76 -2.26
N SER A 27 11.78 -9.62 -3.09
CA SER A 27 11.08 -10.28 -4.20
C SER A 27 10.03 -11.30 -3.74
N ASP A 28 10.18 -11.89 -2.55
CA ASP A 28 9.30 -12.92 -1.99
C ASP A 28 8.07 -12.37 -1.26
N ILE A 29 7.93 -11.04 -1.19
CA ILE A 29 6.85 -10.38 -0.43
C ILE A 29 5.45 -10.79 -0.92
N LEU A 30 5.30 -11.05 -2.21
CA LEU A 30 4.05 -11.50 -2.80
C LEU A 30 3.71 -12.95 -2.42
N ASP A 31 4.72 -13.81 -2.29
CA ASP A 31 4.52 -15.21 -1.88
C ASP A 31 4.09 -15.26 -0.42
N ASN A 32 4.73 -14.45 0.43
CA ASN A 32 4.36 -14.30 1.84
C ASN A 32 2.92 -13.76 1.98
N TRP A 33 2.56 -12.73 1.22
CA TRP A 33 1.23 -12.12 1.24
C TRP A 33 0.10 -13.11 0.89
N ARG A 34 0.31 -13.93 -0.15
CA ARG A 34 -0.70 -14.87 -0.68
C ARG A 34 -1.01 -16.05 0.24
N ARG A 35 -0.27 -16.23 1.34
CA ARG A 35 -0.51 -17.33 2.30
C ARG A 35 -1.83 -17.18 3.07
N GLU A 36 -2.35 -15.96 3.20
CA GLU A 36 -3.50 -15.65 4.03
C GLU A 36 -4.50 -14.77 3.28
N ILE A 37 -5.79 -15.10 3.39
CA ILE A 37 -6.88 -14.31 2.81
C ILE A 37 -6.88 -12.91 3.44
N VAL A 38 -7.14 -11.89 2.63
CA VAL A 38 -7.25 -10.51 3.08
C VAL A 38 -8.60 -10.29 3.74
N ASP A 39 -8.56 -9.96 5.03
CA ASP A 39 -9.71 -9.56 5.82
C ASP A 39 -9.34 -8.30 6.60
N VAL A 40 -9.86 -7.16 6.13
CA VAL A 40 -9.59 -5.83 6.72
C VAL A 40 -10.36 -5.60 8.02
N SER A 41 -11.28 -6.49 8.39
CA SER A 41 -12.01 -6.44 9.66
C SER A 41 -11.28 -7.13 10.81
N LYS A 42 -10.16 -7.83 10.51
CA LYS A 42 -9.38 -8.53 11.54
C LYS A 42 -8.94 -7.56 12.64
N PRO A 43 -9.20 -7.89 13.92
CA PRO A 43 -8.75 -7.08 15.04
C PRO A 43 -7.24 -7.24 15.25
N CYS A 44 -6.67 -6.34 16.05
CA CYS A 44 -5.33 -6.52 16.58
C CYS A 44 -5.27 -7.82 17.37
N PHE A 45 -4.34 -8.71 17.02
CA PHE A 45 -4.18 -10.00 17.67
C PHE A 45 -3.94 -9.90 19.19
N THR A 46 -3.35 -8.79 19.67
CA THR A 46 -3.02 -8.59 21.08
C THR A 46 -4.15 -7.94 21.87
N CYS A 47 -4.62 -6.75 21.46
CA CYS A 47 -5.62 -5.98 22.23
C CYS A 47 -7.03 -6.01 21.67
N HIS A 48 -7.26 -6.73 20.58
CA HIS A 48 -8.57 -6.89 19.92
C HIS A 48 -9.18 -5.60 19.37
N ASP A 49 -8.42 -4.50 19.30
CA ASP A 49 -8.86 -3.25 18.67
C ASP A 49 -9.11 -3.45 17.17
N VAL A 50 -10.10 -2.75 16.61
CA VAL A 50 -10.50 -2.87 15.19
C VAL A 50 -10.33 -1.58 14.40
N SER A 51 -9.88 -0.47 15.01
CA SER A 51 -9.93 0.85 14.35
C SER A 51 -8.72 1.12 13.47
N GLU A 52 -7.50 0.95 13.99
CA GLU A 52 -6.26 1.39 13.31
C GLU A 52 -5.26 0.25 13.21
N ASN A 53 -5.63 -0.77 12.44
CA ASN A 53 -4.85 -2.00 12.30
C ASN A 53 -3.98 -2.00 11.04
N TRP A 54 -2.83 -2.64 11.19
CA TRP A 54 -1.84 -2.86 10.17
C TRP A 54 -1.63 -4.36 10.00
N ARG A 55 -1.29 -4.80 8.80
CA ARG A 55 -0.88 -6.19 8.52
C ARG A 55 0.58 -6.24 8.14
N CYS A 56 1.32 -7.16 8.75
CA CYS A 56 2.70 -7.46 8.38
C CYS A 56 2.76 -8.14 7.00
N LEU A 57 3.65 -7.66 6.12
CA LEU A 57 3.81 -8.23 4.77
C LEU A 57 4.63 -9.54 4.77
N GLU A 58 5.37 -9.83 5.84
CA GLU A 58 6.21 -11.05 5.93
C GLU A 58 5.44 -12.22 6.57
N CYS A 59 4.70 -11.99 7.67
CA CYS A 59 4.02 -13.06 8.41
C CYS A 59 2.49 -12.93 8.50
N ASN A 60 1.89 -11.89 7.91
CA ASN A 60 0.44 -11.66 7.86
C ASN A 60 -0.27 -11.43 9.21
N ILE A 61 0.47 -11.27 10.32
CA ILE A 61 -0.15 -10.87 11.60
C ILE A 61 -0.79 -9.50 11.47
N VAL A 62 -1.94 -9.32 12.12
CA VAL A 62 -2.67 -8.05 12.18
C VAL A 62 -2.54 -7.47 13.59
N LEU A 63 -2.03 -6.25 13.70
CA LEU A 63 -1.77 -5.57 14.97
C LEU A 63 -2.09 -4.07 14.86
N CYS A 64 -2.45 -3.46 15.98
CA CYS A 64 -2.80 -2.05 16.02
C CYS A 64 -1.57 -1.15 15.84
N SER A 65 -1.82 0.04 15.29
CA SER A 65 -0.85 1.11 15.08
C SER A 65 -0.36 1.71 16.40
N SER A 66 0.63 2.61 16.33
CA SER A 66 1.09 3.42 17.46
C SER A 66 0.08 4.47 17.93
N TYR A 67 -0.95 4.79 17.13
CA TYR A 67 -2.04 5.67 17.57
C TYR A 67 -3.00 4.97 18.55
N VAL A 68 -2.91 3.63 18.66
CA VAL A 68 -3.69 2.82 19.59
C VAL A 68 -2.79 2.33 20.73
N ASN A 69 -2.14 1.17 20.57
CA ASN A 69 -1.25 0.58 21.59
C ASN A 69 0.15 0.25 21.05
N GLY A 70 0.41 0.42 19.75
CA GLY A 70 1.75 0.23 19.18
C GLY A 70 2.20 -1.21 18.97
N HIS A 71 1.32 -2.21 19.08
CA HIS A 71 1.69 -3.63 18.94
C HIS A 71 2.37 -3.97 17.61
N MET A 72 2.05 -3.28 16.50
CA MET A 72 2.76 -3.52 15.24
C MET A 72 4.22 -3.04 15.28
N ARG A 73 4.51 -1.95 16.02
CA ARG A 73 5.88 -1.49 16.24
C ARG A 73 6.66 -2.48 17.10
N GLU A 74 6.04 -2.98 18.17
CA GLU A 74 6.64 -4.01 19.04
C GLU A 74 6.92 -5.30 18.25
N HIS A 75 5.99 -5.70 17.38
CA HIS A 75 6.18 -6.85 16.50
C HIS A 75 7.42 -6.69 15.60
N ASN A 76 7.60 -5.54 14.96
CA ASN A 76 8.82 -5.26 14.20
C ASN A 76 10.07 -5.35 15.08
N GLN A 77 10.06 -4.81 16.30
CA GLN A 77 11.21 -4.89 17.21
C GLN A 77 11.55 -6.34 17.60
N GLN A 78 10.56 -7.20 17.74
CA GLN A 78 10.74 -8.60 18.14
C GLN A 78 11.16 -9.51 16.98
N THR A 79 10.68 -9.22 15.77
CA THR A 79 10.82 -10.13 14.60
C THR A 79 11.76 -9.60 13.53
N GLY A 80 11.97 -8.29 13.49
CA GLY A 80 12.68 -7.61 12.41
C GLY A 80 11.87 -7.48 11.12
N HIS A 81 10.57 -7.80 11.11
CA HIS A 81 9.71 -7.67 9.93
C HIS A 81 9.36 -6.19 9.68
N PRO A 82 9.94 -5.54 8.66
CA PRO A 82 9.95 -4.08 8.61
C PRO A 82 8.75 -3.50 7.87
N LEU A 83 8.13 -4.25 6.97
CA LEU A 83 7.09 -3.76 6.06
C LEU A 83 5.69 -4.14 6.52
N VAL A 84 4.82 -3.14 6.58
CA VAL A 84 3.41 -3.28 6.97
C VAL A 84 2.50 -2.47 6.04
N ILE A 85 1.24 -2.90 5.89
CA ILE A 85 0.17 -2.15 5.21
C ILE A 85 -0.90 -1.76 6.21
N SER A 86 -1.34 -0.50 6.16
CA SER A 86 -2.46 0.03 6.94
C SER A 86 -3.79 -0.41 6.33
N PHE A 87 -4.73 -0.87 7.16
CA PHE A 87 -6.10 -1.10 6.71
C PHE A 87 -6.93 0.19 6.66
N SER A 88 -6.49 1.27 7.32
CA SER A 88 -7.21 2.56 7.37
C SER A 88 -7.13 3.32 6.05
N ASP A 89 -5.92 3.44 5.49
CA ASP A 89 -5.63 4.30 4.33
C ASP A 89 -4.85 3.59 3.22
N LEU A 90 -4.57 2.29 3.37
CA LEU A 90 -3.84 1.46 2.41
C LEU A 90 -2.41 1.95 2.13
N SER A 91 -1.84 2.74 3.04
CA SER A 91 -0.44 3.15 3.01
C SER A 91 0.47 2.00 3.44
N PHE A 92 1.71 1.99 2.91
CA PHE A 92 2.75 1.09 3.38
C PHE A 92 3.75 1.85 4.23
N TRP A 93 4.19 1.23 5.31
CA TRP A 93 5.21 1.77 6.20
C TRP A 93 6.37 0.80 6.32
N CYS A 94 7.59 1.33 6.34
CA CYS A 94 8.79 0.57 6.62
C CYS A 94 9.40 1.02 7.96
N TYR A 95 9.31 0.20 9.00
CA TYR A 95 9.85 0.54 10.31
C TYR A 95 11.38 0.70 10.32
N SER A 96 12.10 -0.01 9.46
CA SER A 96 13.57 0.13 9.36
C SER A 96 14.00 1.41 8.65
N CYS A 97 13.17 1.94 7.75
CA CYS A 97 13.42 3.24 7.10
C CYS A 97 12.79 4.40 7.88
N ASP A 98 11.85 4.11 8.78
CA ASP A 98 11.00 5.09 9.48
C ASP A 98 10.26 6.02 8.50
N GLU A 99 9.79 5.46 7.38
CA GLU A 99 9.18 6.21 6.29
C GLU A 99 8.03 5.43 5.62
N TYR A 100 7.12 6.19 5.01
CA TYR A 100 6.16 5.62 4.04
C TYR A 100 6.90 5.18 2.78
N VAL A 101 6.45 4.08 2.18
CA VAL A 101 7.08 3.52 0.98
C VAL A 101 6.08 3.24 -0.11
N ILE A 102 6.53 3.38 -1.36
CA ILE A 102 5.78 2.97 -2.54
C ILE A 102 6.69 2.18 -3.48
N SER A 103 6.13 1.18 -4.15
CA SER A 103 6.83 0.41 -5.18
C SER A 103 5.82 -0.32 -6.07
N PRO A 104 6.09 -0.48 -7.37
CA PRO A 104 5.28 -1.35 -8.23
C PRO A 104 5.14 -2.79 -7.68
N VAL A 105 6.14 -3.29 -6.95
CA VAL A 105 6.10 -4.62 -6.31
C VAL A 105 4.98 -4.72 -5.27
N LEU A 106 4.65 -3.61 -4.60
CA LEU A 106 3.61 -3.54 -3.57
C LEU A 106 2.21 -3.32 -4.16
N HIS A 107 2.11 -2.97 -5.44
CA HIS A 107 0.83 -2.64 -6.07
C HIS A 107 -0.19 -3.79 -6.00
N PRO A 108 0.15 -5.07 -6.29
CA PRO A 108 -0.81 -6.18 -6.17
C PRO A 108 -1.34 -6.36 -4.75
N ILE A 109 -0.50 -6.08 -3.73
CA ILE A 109 -0.92 -6.13 -2.32
C ILE A 109 -1.94 -5.02 -2.07
N LYS A 110 -1.65 -3.79 -2.46
CA LYS A 110 -2.55 -2.63 -2.29
C LYS A 110 -3.92 -2.89 -2.94
N VAL A 111 -3.93 -3.39 -4.18
CA VAL A 111 -5.16 -3.76 -4.91
C VAL A 111 -5.95 -4.80 -4.13
N SER A 112 -5.30 -5.85 -3.62
CA SER A 112 -6.01 -6.89 -2.85
C SER A 112 -6.65 -6.37 -1.56
N VAL A 113 -5.99 -5.44 -0.86
CA VAL A 113 -6.58 -4.79 0.34
C VAL A 113 -7.69 -3.82 -0.05
N TYR A 114 -7.54 -3.09 -1.16
CA TYR A 114 -8.60 -2.22 -1.68
C TYR A 114 -9.87 -3.02 -1.99
N VAL A 115 -9.75 -4.12 -2.74
CA VAL A 115 -10.89 -5.00 -3.07
C VAL A 115 -11.52 -5.56 -1.80
N ALA A 116 -10.72 -6.02 -0.84
CA ALA A 116 -11.24 -6.52 0.43
C ALA A 116 -11.96 -5.43 1.25
N LYS A 117 -11.55 -4.17 1.14
CA LYS A 117 -12.11 -3.04 1.87
C LYS A 117 -13.37 -2.45 1.23
N PHE A 118 -13.39 -2.34 -0.10
CA PHE A 118 -14.40 -1.60 -0.84
C PHE A 118 -15.32 -2.48 -1.70
N GLY A 119 -14.94 -3.74 -1.94
CA GLY A 119 -15.72 -4.67 -2.76
C GLY A 119 -15.63 -4.42 -4.28
N GLU A 120 -14.72 -3.55 -4.72
CA GLU A 120 -14.52 -3.18 -6.13
C GLU A 120 -13.02 -2.99 -6.44
N LEU A 121 -12.67 -2.88 -7.73
CA LEU A 121 -11.30 -2.57 -8.15
C LEU A 121 -10.98 -1.07 -7.95
N PRO A 122 -9.72 -0.70 -7.70
CA PRO A 122 -9.30 0.71 -7.68
C PRO A 122 -9.65 1.42 -9.00
N PRO A 123 -10.08 2.70 -8.98
CA PRO A 123 -10.43 3.45 -10.20
C PRO A 123 -9.28 3.59 -11.21
N ASP A 124 -8.04 3.57 -10.72
CA ASP A 124 -6.79 3.68 -11.48
C ASP A 124 -6.16 2.31 -11.79
N TYR A 125 -6.89 1.22 -11.59
CA TYR A 125 -6.39 -0.12 -11.89
C TYR A 125 -6.26 -0.32 -13.40
N HIS A 126 -5.02 -0.49 -13.87
CA HIS A 126 -4.72 -0.88 -15.24
C HIS A 126 -4.19 -2.30 -15.27
N ASP A 127 -4.92 -3.20 -15.92
CA ASP A 127 -4.51 -4.59 -16.12
C ASP A 127 -3.34 -4.64 -17.13
N ALA A 128 -2.16 -5.06 -16.67
CA ALA A 128 -0.99 -5.23 -17.52
C ALA A 128 -1.11 -6.43 -18.48
N SER A 129 -2.23 -7.16 -18.50
CA SER A 129 -2.44 -8.35 -19.34
C SER A 129 -3.34 -8.14 -20.58
N ILE A 130 -3.82 -6.92 -20.86
CA ILE A 130 -4.54 -6.59 -22.10
C ILE A 130 -3.64 -5.79 -23.07
N THR A 131 -2.67 -6.46 -23.67
CA THR A 131 -2.16 -6.12 -25.02
C THR A 131 -2.00 -7.40 -25.84
N ASN A 132 -3.09 -8.12 -26.06
CA ASN A 132 -3.22 -9.00 -27.22
C ASN A 132 -4.07 -8.27 -28.25
N GLY A 133 -3.43 -7.37 -29.00
CA GLY A 133 -3.98 -6.84 -30.24
C GLY A 133 -3.40 -7.66 -31.37
N ASP A 134 -4.13 -8.70 -31.78
CA ASP A 134 -3.93 -9.37 -33.06
C ASP A 134 -4.13 -8.32 -34.18
N ASP A 135 -3.03 -7.87 -34.78
CA ASP A 135 -3.05 -7.00 -35.96
C ASP A 135 -3.23 -7.88 -37.21
N VAL A 136 -4.44 -8.40 -37.43
CA VAL A 136 -4.84 -8.94 -38.73
C VAL A 136 -5.25 -7.76 -39.61
N GLY A 137 -4.25 -7.12 -40.21
CA GLY A 137 -4.43 -6.13 -41.27
C GLY A 137 -4.98 -6.80 -42.53
N GLY A 138 -6.29 -6.82 -42.67
CA GLY A 138 -6.99 -7.07 -43.92
C GLY A 138 -7.16 -5.76 -44.69
N GLU A 139 -6.42 -5.59 -45.78
CA GLU A 139 -6.77 -4.63 -46.83
C GLU A 139 -7.19 -5.40 -48.09
N GLY A 140 -8.51 -5.48 -48.28
CA GLY A 140 -9.09 -5.69 -49.59
C GLY A 140 -9.02 -4.39 -50.37
N SER A 141 -8.41 -4.41 -51.56
CA SER A 141 -8.65 -3.41 -52.59
C SER A 141 -9.32 -4.07 -53.80
N SER A 142 -10.39 -3.40 -54.20
CA SER A 142 -11.43 -3.77 -55.14
C SER A 142 -10.98 -4.07 -56.58
N ALA A 143 -11.87 -4.81 -57.25
CA ALA A 143 -12.03 -5.05 -58.69
C ALA A 143 -11.67 -3.82 -59.58
N ASN A 144 -11.42 -3.97 -60.89
CA ASN A 144 -12.33 -4.54 -61.89
C ASN A 144 -11.65 -4.52 -63.32
N PRO A 145 -12.35 -4.71 -64.46
CA PRO A 145 -12.12 -5.83 -65.38
C PRO A 145 -11.64 -5.44 -66.80
N SER A 146 -11.11 -6.41 -67.55
CA SER A 146 -11.44 -6.80 -68.94
C SER A 146 -10.35 -7.70 -69.50
#